data_AF-A0AAQ4D5J7-F1
#
_entry.id   AF-A0AAQ4D5J7-F1
#
_cell.length_a   1.000
_cell.length_b   1.000
_cell.length_c   1.000
_cell.angle_alpha   90.00
_cell.angle_beta   90.00
_cell.angle_gamma   90.00
#
_symmetry.space_group_name_H-M   'P 1'
#
loop_
_entity.id
_entity.type
_entity.pdbx_description
1 polymer ?
#
loop_
_entity_poly.entity_id
_entity_poly.type
_entity_poly.pdbx_seq_one_letter_code
_entity_poly.pdbx_strand_id
1 'polypeptide(L)'
;MTTSWQFGPAAVIGSALLAIAAVIFSLSCLSNEPRNYGLQDYLFLGRLITPDFYYVYASVGPLLASVGFGQDSRNLESRNVTIRSLFHGIDSKSLSKNVAEELLSDPESNLHALLSWNEPYQGTKILPLSKFSAFLPPRSSAYGDPWWLVEGKSSPHTDGHVEGGVYTPPLYNASVEALLGELFGMFHRNVFLTTRASPTGTAAVVARSGNGTLDIVFRSHIEFQISSPPQRPLWFTPSQFRGRVVISEDGSTLHYFEAYVPADRQLNVDLEWLAQQHKDNTHTTEVDIGRVAEMCLSLDTAHGCLSRKQWTSEGSTAEAFRKLDEMFFPFLKVPYYNLSATVVKATSSARTLRQGPLASPTIQKLLRAHFVSSWSLTAQLKEYVASEADEATVKMAAACLNEYKFPVQIVCLLPDATVVDSLCANDLLAVDDVDETQLEGFNDPIEMAYHHFLKSCVAKAHSEHDFNNGKAD
;
A
#
# COMPACT_ATOMS: atom_id res chain seq x y z
N MET A 1 4.62 -7.30 70.81
CA MET A 1 4.25 -8.08 69.62
C MET A 1 3.28 -7.25 68.80
N THR A 2 3.78 -6.52 67.81
CA THR A 2 3.00 -5.71 66.87
C THR A 2 3.68 -5.84 65.53
N THR A 3 3.10 -6.59 64.59
CA THR A 3 3.59 -6.75 63.22
C THR A 3 2.91 -5.73 62.33
N SER A 4 3.68 -4.75 61.83
CA SER A 4 3.26 -3.84 60.77
C SER A 4 3.43 -4.55 59.42
N TRP A 5 2.34 -4.70 58.68
CA TRP A 5 2.39 -5.15 57.28
C TRP A 5 2.73 -3.96 56.39
N GLN A 6 3.91 -3.96 55.78
CA GLN A 6 4.24 -3.08 54.65
C GLN A 6 3.76 -3.75 53.36
N PHE A 7 2.81 -3.13 52.68
CA PHE A 7 2.39 -3.54 51.34
C PHE A 7 3.39 -3.02 50.30
N GLY A 8 3.83 -3.89 49.38
CA GLY A 8 4.74 -3.53 48.30
C GLY A 8 4.08 -2.66 47.21
N PRO A 9 4.86 -2.01 46.33
CA PRO A 9 4.38 -1.05 45.33
C PRO A 9 3.29 -1.60 44.39
N ALA A 10 3.32 -2.90 44.10
CA ALA A 10 2.34 -3.58 43.25
C ALA A 10 0.93 -3.63 43.88
N ALA A 11 0.84 -3.73 45.21
CA ALA A 11 -0.45 -3.74 45.90
C ALA A 11 -1.10 -2.35 45.94
N VAL A 12 -0.29 -1.28 45.95
CA VAL A 12 -0.75 0.12 45.88
C VAL A 12 -1.26 0.46 44.48
N ILE A 13 -0.59 -0.04 43.42
CA ILE A 13 -1.03 0.16 42.03
C ILE A 13 -2.33 -0.62 41.75
N GLY A 14 -2.44 -1.86 42.24
CA GLY A 14 -3.66 -2.67 42.08
C GLY A 14 -4.88 -2.07 42.78
N SER A 15 -4.69 -1.50 43.98
CA SER A 15 -5.78 -0.84 44.72
C SER A 15 -6.15 0.53 44.15
N ALA A 16 -5.21 1.27 43.54
CA ALA A 16 -5.50 2.50 42.81
C ALA A 16 -6.31 2.25 41.53
N LEU A 17 -5.98 1.20 40.77
CA LEU A 17 -6.73 0.82 39.56
C LEU A 17 -8.16 0.35 39.89
N LEU A 18 -8.33 -0.41 40.98
CA LEU A 18 -9.66 -0.82 41.46
C LEU A 18 -10.50 0.38 41.92
N ALA A 19 -9.88 1.36 42.59
CA ALA A 19 -10.56 2.58 43.03
C ALA A 19 -11.00 3.44 41.82
N ILE A 20 -10.16 3.55 40.79
CA ILE A 20 -10.50 4.27 39.54
C ILE A 20 -11.65 3.56 38.80
N ALA A 21 -11.61 2.23 38.70
CA ALA A 21 -12.69 1.46 38.08
C ALA A 21 -14.02 1.58 38.87
N ALA A 22 -13.97 1.58 40.20
CA ALA A 22 -15.15 1.76 41.06
C ALA A 22 -15.75 3.17 40.96
N VAL A 23 -14.91 4.21 40.83
CA VAL A 23 -15.36 5.60 40.62
C VAL A 23 -15.99 5.76 39.23
N ILE A 24 -15.40 5.17 38.19
CA ILE A 24 -15.94 5.19 36.81
C ILE A 24 -17.29 4.46 36.74
N PHE A 25 -17.42 3.30 37.39
CA PHE A 25 -18.69 2.56 37.48
C PHE A 25 -19.76 3.32 38.28
N SER A 26 -19.39 3.95 39.39
CA SER A 26 -20.32 4.78 40.19
C SER A 26 -20.85 5.98 39.40
N LEU A 27 -20.00 6.61 38.57
CA LEU A 27 -20.41 7.69 37.66
C LEU A 27 -21.31 7.19 36.52
N SER A 28 -21.15 5.93 36.10
CA SER A 28 -21.95 5.30 35.05
C SER A 28 -23.35 4.92 35.55
N CYS A 29 -23.47 4.45 36.81
CA CYS A 29 -24.74 4.11 37.45
C CYS A 29 -25.57 5.33 37.87
N LEU A 30 -24.96 6.51 38.03
CA LEU A 30 -25.67 7.76 38.33
C LEU A 30 -26.36 8.39 37.10
N SER A 31 -26.17 7.83 35.89
CA SER A 31 -26.71 8.38 34.64
C SER A 31 -28.19 8.08 34.37
N ASN A 32 -28.87 7.33 35.25
CA ASN A 32 -30.28 6.97 35.09
C ASN A 32 -31.29 7.92 35.77
N GLU A 33 -30.86 9.07 36.31
CA GLU A 33 -31.78 10.16 36.66
C GLU A 33 -31.52 11.43 35.83
N PRO A 34 -32.56 12.10 35.30
CA PRO A 34 -32.39 13.32 34.54
C PRO A 34 -32.15 14.48 35.51
N ARG A 35 -30.89 14.87 35.70
CA ARG A 35 -30.55 16.19 36.28
C ARG A 35 -29.69 17.00 35.34
N ASN A 36 -30.10 18.25 35.13
CA ASN A 36 -29.43 19.28 34.36
C ASN A 36 -27.99 19.48 34.86
N TYR A 37 -27.01 19.00 34.10
CA TYR A 37 -25.62 19.40 34.24
C TYR A 37 -25.15 20.09 32.95
N GLY A 38 -24.36 21.16 33.13
CA GLY A 38 -23.97 22.09 32.09
C GLY A 38 -22.92 21.54 31.12
N LEU A 39 -22.74 22.27 30.02
CA LEU A 39 -21.93 21.94 28.84
C LEU A 39 -20.46 21.54 29.10
N GLN A 40 -19.93 21.68 30.32
CA GLN A 40 -18.54 21.35 30.67
C GLN A 40 -18.33 19.88 31.05
N ASP A 41 -19.33 19.15 31.55
CA ASP A 41 -19.15 17.76 32.02
C ASP A 41 -19.09 16.73 30.86
N TYR A 42 -19.74 17.04 29.73
CA TYR A 42 -19.68 16.19 28.52
C TYR A 42 -18.31 16.21 27.84
N LEU A 43 -17.54 17.28 28.00
CA LEU A 43 -16.19 17.41 27.44
C LEU A 43 -15.16 16.52 28.15
N PHE A 44 -15.40 16.17 29.42
CA PHE A 44 -14.49 15.33 30.19
C PHE A 44 -14.74 13.83 29.92
N LEU A 45 -16.01 13.41 29.82
CA LEU A 45 -16.38 12.04 29.46
C LEU A 45 -16.06 11.70 28.00
N GLY A 46 -16.18 12.66 27.09
CA GLY A 46 -15.82 12.47 25.67
C GLY A 46 -14.32 12.25 25.41
N ARG A 47 -13.44 12.61 26.35
CA ARG A 47 -11.98 12.41 26.23
C ARG A 47 -11.49 11.06 26.76
N LEU A 48 -12.32 10.31 27.49
CA LEU A 48 -11.96 9.02 28.06
C LEU A 48 -12.31 7.84 27.14
N ILE A 49 -13.11 8.06 26.10
CA ILE A 49 -13.54 7.02 25.14
C ILE A 49 -12.62 7.07 23.91
N THR A 50 -11.38 6.63 24.07
CA THR A 50 -10.42 6.42 22.97
C THR A 50 -10.38 4.94 22.56
N PRO A 51 -9.77 4.55 21.42
CA PRO A 51 -9.54 3.15 21.08
C PRO A 51 -8.82 2.35 22.19
N ASP A 52 -7.96 3.03 22.96
CA ASP A 52 -7.28 2.46 24.13
C ASP A 52 -8.26 2.09 25.26
N PHE A 53 -9.42 2.75 25.35
CA PHE A 53 -10.47 2.41 26.32
C PHE A 53 -11.09 1.04 26.02
N TYR A 54 -11.29 0.69 24.74
CA TYR A 54 -11.77 -0.64 24.34
C TYR A 54 -10.71 -1.72 24.61
N TYR A 55 -9.42 -1.38 24.52
CA TYR A 55 -8.32 -2.29 24.87
C TYR A 55 -8.23 -2.54 26.38
N VAL A 56 -8.34 -1.49 27.21
CA VAL A 56 -8.41 -1.62 28.68
C VAL A 56 -9.67 -2.39 29.08
N TYR A 57 -10.81 -2.11 28.44
CA TYR A 57 -12.06 -2.85 28.68
C TYR A 57 -11.96 -4.32 28.26
N ALA A 58 -11.31 -4.64 27.13
CA ALA A 58 -11.06 -6.01 26.70
C ALA A 58 -10.05 -6.74 27.61
N SER A 59 -9.11 -6.00 28.22
CA SER A 59 -8.10 -6.54 29.12
C SER A 59 -8.61 -6.77 30.55
N VAL A 60 -9.58 -5.96 31.01
CA VAL A 60 -10.16 -6.01 32.37
C VAL A 60 -11.53 -6.72 32.40
N GLY A 61 -12.19 -6.84 31.25
CA GLY A 61 -13.45 -7.58 31.06
C GLY A 61 -13.44 -9.01 31.61
N PRO A 62 -12.37 -9.81 31.41
CA PRO A 62 -12.25 -11.14 32.02
C PRO A 62 -12.25 -11.13 33.56
N LEU A 63 -11.65 -10.09 34.16
CA LEU A 63 -11.59 -9.91 35.60
C LEU A 63 -12.97 -9.54 36.16
N LEU A 64 -13.68 -8.61 35.51
CA LEU A 64 -15.04 -8.19 35.91
C LEU A 64 -16.10 -9.28 35.72
N ALA A 65 -15.97 -10.09 34.66
CA ALA A 65 -16.83 -11.25 34.41
C ALA A 65 -16.65 -12.35 35.48
N SER A 66 -15.43 -12.52 36.01
CA SER A 66 -15.15 -13.47 37.10
C SER A 66 -15.82 -13.11 38.44
N VAL A 67 -16.23 -11.84 38.61
CA VAL A 67 -16.92 -11.33 39.81
C VAL A 67 -18.45 -11.18 39.62
N GLY A 68 -18.99 -11.69 38.51
CA GLY A 68 -20.44 -11.86 38.33
C GLY A 68 -21.20 -10.67 37.73
N PHE A 69 -20.51 -9.67 37.14
CA PHE A 69 -21.18 -8.57 36.44
C PHE A 69 -21.16 -8.77 34.91
N GLY A 70 -22.35 -8.84 34.29
CA GLY A 70 -22.55 -8.84 32.83
C GLY A 70 -22.88 -10.20 32.23
N GLN A 71 -24.17 -10.55 32.14
CA GLN A 71 -24.62 -11.84 31.61
C GLN A 71 -24.67 -11.89 30.08
N ASP A 72 -24.61 -10.74 29.39
CA ASP A 72 -24.81 -10.63 27.92
C ASP A 72 -23.53 -10.41 27.09
N SER A 73 -22.36 -10.18 27.72
CA SER A 73 -21.08 -10.02 27.00
C SER A 73 -20.41 -11.34 26.61
N ARG A 74 -20.90 -12.48 27.12
CA ARG A 74 -20.28 -13.81 26.93
C ARG A 74 -20.42 -14.37 25.50
N ASN A 75 -21.22 -13.76 24.63
CA ASN A 75 -21.49 -14.29 23.29
C ASN A 75 -20.62 -13.70 22.16
N LEU A 76 -19.92 -12.57 22.38
CA LEU A 76 -19.03 -12.01 21.34
C LEU A 76 -17.59 -12.56 21.43
N GLU A 77 -17.16 -13.04 22.60
CA GLU A 77 -15.76 -13.44 22.86
C GLU A 77 -15.39 -14.88 22.48
N SER A 78 -16.26 -15.65 21.81
CA SER A 78 -16.05 -17.10 21.61
C SER A 78 -16.14 -17.61 20.16
N ARG A 79 -16.18 -16.71 19.17
CA ARG A 79 -16.19 -17.12 17.75
C ARG A 79 -14.81 -16.96 17.13
N ASN A 80 -14.21 -18.08 16.75
CA ASN A 80 -13.01 -18.11 15.94
C ASN A 80 -13.38 -18.27 14.47
N VAL A 81 -12.53 -17.75 13.60
CA VAL A 81 -12.57 -18.00 12.16
C VAL A 81 -11.30 -18.70 11.73
N THR A 82 -11.42 -19.56 10.73
CA THR A 82 -10.29 -20.28 10.16
C THR A 82 -9.93 -19.63 8.83
N ILE A 83 -8.68 -19.20 8.69
CA ILE A 83 -8.13 -18.67 7.44
C ILE A 83 -7.22 -19.73 6.84
N ARG A 84 -7.31 -19.96 5.53
CA ARG A 84 -6.40 -20.81 4.75
C ARG A 84 -5.44 -19.93 3.97
N SER A 85 -4.20 -20.38 3.82
CA SER A 85 -3.25 -19.79 2.88
C SER A 85 -2.90 -20.78 1.78
N LEU A 86 -2.78 -20.27 0.56
CA LEU A 86 -2.31 -21.01 -0.60
C LEU A 86 -1.21 -20.18 -1.26
N PHE A 87 -0.06 -20.79 -1.49
CA PHE A 87 1.10 -20.12 -2.08
C PHE A 87 1.90 -21.12 -2.90
N HIS A 88 2.25 -20.71 -4.10
CA HIS A 88 3.21 -21.38 -4.96
C HIS A 88 4.42 -20.46 -5.14
N GLY A 89 5.61 -21.02 -5.01
CA GLY A 89 6.87 -20.31 -5.20
C GLY A 89 6.96 -19.60 -6.55
N ILE A 90 7.90 -18.66 -6.63
CA ILE A 90 8.10 -17.87 -7.85
C ILE A 90 8.44 -18.77 -9.06
N ASP A 91 7.89 -18.44 -10.22
CA ASP A 91 8.26 -19.11 -11.47
C ASP A 91 9.65 -18.66 -11.89
N SER A 92 10.66 -19.52 -11.69
CA SER A 92 12.04 -19.21 -12.05
C SER A 92 12.24 -18.92 -13.54
N LYS A 93 11.32 -19.37 -14.41
CA LYS A 93 11.37 -19.07 -15.85
C LYS A 93 10.88 -17.65 -16.19
N SER A 94 10.22 -16.99 -15.25
CA SER A 94 9.76 -15.61 -15.41
C SER A 94 10.85 -14.57 -15.10
N LEU A 95 11.93 -15.00 -14.44
CA LEU A 95 13.05 -14.15 -14.07
C LEU A 95 13.92 -13.84 -15.28
N SER A 96 14.48 -12.63 -15.30
CA SER A 96 15.42 -12.24 -16.35
C SER A 96 16.79 -12.89 -16.15
N LYS A 97 17.13 -13.19 -14.89
CA LYS A 97 18.39 -13.83 -14.53
C LYS A 97 18.29 -15.35 -14.42
N ASN A 98 19.35 -16.03 -14.82
CA ASN A 98 19.44 -17.47 -14.68
C ASN A 98 19.86 -17.84 -13.25
N VAL A 99 18.86 -18.05 -12.39
CA VAL A 99 19.07 -18.41 -10.98
C VAL A 99 19.98 -19.65 -10.83
N ALA A 100 19.87 -20.64 -11.72
CA ALA A 100 20.69 -21.84 -11.61
C ALA A 100 22.18 -21.54 -11.85
N GLU A 101 22.50 -20.68 -12.81
CA GLU A 101 23.88 -20.23 -13.06
C GLU A 101 24.40 -19.38 -11.89
N GLU A 102 23.57 -18.49 -11.32
CA GLU A 102 23.96 -17.68 -10.17
C GLU A 102 24.29 -18.55 -8.95
N LEU A 103 23.44 -19.54 -8.64
CA LEU A 103 23.67 -20.48 -7.53
C LEU A 103 24.92 -21.35 -7.74
N LEU A 104 25.28 -21.67 -8.99
CA LEU A 104 26.52 -22.39 -9.30
C LEU A 104 27.74 -21.50 -9.11
N SER A 105 27.61 -20.20 -9.37
CA SER A 105 28.70 -19.22 -9.25
C SER A 105 28.97 -18.75 -7.82
N ASP A 106 27.92 -18.69 -6.98
CA ASP A 106 27.98 -18.31 -5.57
C ASP A 106 27.18 -19.31 -4.72
N PRO A 107 27.86 -20.31 -4.11
CA PRO A 107 27.22 -21.28 -3.22
C PRO A 107 26.58 -20.66 -1.96
N GLU A 108 26.99 -19.45 -1.58
CA GLU A 108 26.43 -18.70 -0.45
C GLU A 108 25.36 -17.69 -0.91
N SER A 109 24.87 -17.84 -2.15
CA SER A 109 23.86 -16.98 -2.72
C SER A 109 22.56 -17.03 -1.92
N ASN A 110 22.02 -15.85 -1.67
CA ASN A 110 20.71 -15.63 -1.07
C ASN A 110 19.54 -16.11 -1.95
N LEU A 111 19.77 -16.38 -3.24
CA LEU A 111 18.75 -16.98 -4.13
C LEU A 111 18.34 -18.40 -3.72
N HIS A 112 19.11 -19.08 -2.85
CA HIS A 112 18.68 -20.34 -2.24
C HIS A 112 17.38 -20.19 -1.43
N ALA A 113 17.19 -19.05 -0.75
CA ALA A 113 15.98 -18.75 -0.02
C ALA A 113 14.76 -18.60 -0.97
N LEU A 114 14.98 -18.02 -2.14
CA LEU A 114 13.94 -17.83 -3.15
C LEU A 114 13.41 -19.16 -3.70
N LEU A 115 14.31 -20.10 -4.03
CA LEU A 115 13.91 -21.41 -4.55
C LEU A 115 13.32 -22.35 -3.48
N SER A 116 13.71 -22.16 -2.22
CA SER A 116 13.22 -23.00 -1.12
C SER A 116 11.87 -22.53 -0.56
N TRP A 117 11.47 -21.30 -0.83
CA TRP A 117 10.16 -20.79 -0.41
C TRP A 117 9.09 -21.06 -1.50
N ASN A 118 8.54 -22.28 -1.47
CA ASN A 118 7.57 -22.77 -2.46
C ASN A 118 6.18 -23.10 -1.88
N GLU A 119 6.02 -23.03 -0.57
CA GLU A 119 4.78 -23.30 0.17
C GLU A 119 4.64 -22.34 1.37
N PRO A 120 3.41 -22.08 1.86
CA PRO A 120 3.21 -21.11 2.94
C PRO A 120 3.78 -21.63 4.28
N TYR A 121 4.30 -20.72 5.10
CA TYR A 121 4.75 -21.04 6.46
C TYR A 121 3.65 -21.66 7.35
N GLN A 122 2.39 -21.24 7.17
CA GLN A 122 1.21 -21.77 7.89
C GLN A 122 0.02 -21.92 6.95
N GLY A 123 -0.24 -23.13 6.46
CA GLY A 123 -1.37 -23.42 5.56
C GLY A 123 -2.77 -23.09 6.11
N THR A 124 -2.93 -23.02 7.42
CA THR A 124 -4.20 -22.67 8.08
C THR A 124 -3.95 -21.98 9.42
N LYS A 125 -4.77 -21.00 9.77
CA LYS A 125 -4.68 -20.26 11.03
C LYS A 125 -6.06 -19.98 11.61
N ILE A 126 -6.21 -20.19 12.91
CA ILE A 126 -7.43 -19.87 13.66
C ILE A 126 -7.25 -18.52 14.32
N LEU A 127 -8.14 -17.58 14.04
CA LEU A 127 -8.09 -16.20 14.55
C LEU A 127 -9.39 -15.84 15.27
N PRO A 128 -9.35 -15.07 16.37
CA PRO A 128 -10.55 -14.51 16.97
C PRO A 128 -11.29 -13.62 15.97
N LEU A 129 -12.60 -13.82 15.82
CA LEU A 129 -13.45 -13.00 14.96
C LEU A 129 -13.35 -11.52 15.29
N SER A 130 -13.23 -11.19 16.58
CA SER A 130 -13.12 -9.81 17.07
C SER A 130 -11.97 -9.02 16.44
N LYS A 131 -10.88 -9.68 16.02
CA LYS A 131 -9.76 -8.99 15.36
C LYS A 131 -10.19 -8.33 14.03
N PHE A 132 -11.13 -8.93 13.29
CA PHE A 132 -11.55 -8.43 11.98
C PHE A 132 -12.35 -7.12 12.05
N SER A 133 -12.77 -6.69 13.25
CA SER A 133 -13.30 -5.33 13.47
C SER A 133 -12.30 -4.23 13.10
N ALA A 134 -11.01 -4.56 13.02
CA ALA A 134 -9.96 -3.66 12.53
C ALA A 134 -10.18 -3.17 11.09
N PHE A 135 -10.99 -3.89 10.28
CA PHE A 135 -11.34 -3.47 8.93
C PHE A 135 -12.53 -2.50 8.88
N LEU A 136 -13.21 -2.22 9.99
CA LEU A 136 -14.35 -1.31 9.99
C LEU A 136 -13.90 0.14 9.72
N PRO A 137 -14.66 0.92 8.94
CA PRO A 137 -14.31 2.29 8.64
C PRO A 137 -14.31 3.17 9.90
N PRO A 138 -13.40 4.17 9.99
CA PRO A 138 -13.49 5.23 10.99
C PRO A 138 -14.85 5.93 10.95
N ARG A 139 -15.35 6.38 12.10
CA ARG A 139 -16.63 7.11 12.18
C ARG A 139 -16.67 8.39 11.32
N SER A 140 -15.51 8.94 11.00
CA SER A 140 -15.36 10.15 10.18
C SER A 140 -15.27 9.88 8.67
N SER A 141 -15.10 8.62 8.24
CA SER A 141 -14.95 8.29 6.83
C SER A 141 -16.32 8.23 6.14
N ALA A 142 -16.51 9.02 5.09
CA ALA A 142 -17.70 8.93 4.28
C ALA A 142 -17.73 7.59 3.52
N TYR A 143 -18.92 7.01 3.33
CA TYR A 143 -19.06 5.78 2.54
C TYR A 143 -18.46 5.97 1.14
N GLY A 144 -17.60 5.04 0.76
CA GLY A 144 -16.92 5.06 -0.51
C GLY A 144 -15.65 5.90 -0.55
N ASP A 145 -15.28 6.63 0.51
CA ASP A 145 -13.97 7.28 0.60
C ASP A 145 -12.94 6.34 1.23
N PRO A 146 -11.73 6.24 0.67
CA PRO A 146 -10.73 5.33 1.19
C PRO A 146 -10.07 5.88 2.46
N TRP A 147 -9.62 4.99 3.33
CA TRP A 147 -8.89 5.31 4.56
C TRP A 147 -7.70 4.36 4.77
N TRP A 148 -6.71 4.81 5.54
CA TRP A 148 -5.56 3.99 5.91
C TRP A 148 -5.91 2.99 7.02
N LEU A 149 -5.60 1.72 6.78
CA LEU A 149 -5.49 0.69 7.82
C LEU A 149 -4.08 0.71 8.42
N VAL A 150 -3.07 0.81 7.55
CA VAL A 150 -1.67 1.04 7.90
C VAL A 150 -1.17 2.13 6.96
N GLU A 151 -0.92 3.32 7.50
CA GLU A 151 -0.37 4.41 6.70
C GLU A 151 1.13 4.21 6.55
N GLY A 152 1.61 4.17 5.30
CA GLY A 152 3.04 4.22 5.04
C GLY A 152 3.55 5.60 5.43
N LYS A 153 4.21 5.71 6.60
CA LYS A 153 4.81 6.96 7.05
C LYS A 153 5.98 7.31 6.13
N SER A 154 5.81 8.30 5.27
CA SER A 154 6.93 9.18 4.92
C SER A 154 7.25 9.99 6.16
N SER A 155 8.00 9.41 7.10
CA SER A 155 8.48 10.18 8.26
C SER A 155 9.37 11.32 7.73
N PRO A 156 9.20 12.57 8.16
CA PRO A 156 10.03 13.66 7.70
C PRO A 156 11.51 13.51 8.08
N HIS A 157 11.88 12.54 8.94
CA HIS A 157 13.24 12.38 9.50
C HIS A 157 13.77 10.93 9.41
N THR A 158 13.16 10.08 8.60
CA THR A 158 13.73 8.80 8.17
C THR A 158 13.22 8.57 6.76
N ASP A 159 14.09 8.45 5.77
CA ASP A 159 13.83 8.50 4.31
C ASP A 159 12.89 7.43 3.73
N GLY A 160 11.91 6.93 4.49
CA GLY A 160 11.05 5.81 4.10
C GLY A 160 11.79 4.49 3.89
N HIS A 161 13.12 4.50 3.96
CA HIS A 161 13.98 3.36 3.79
C HIS A 161 14.02 2.53 5.07
N VAL A 162 13.39 1.34 5.04
CA VAL A 162 13.87 0.25 5.89
C VAL A 162 15.27 -0.08 5.37
N GLU A 163 16.29 0.06 6.22
CA GLU A 163 17.67 -0.29 5.85
C GLU A 163 17.68 -1.71 5.25
N GLY A 164 18.32 -1.87 4.09
CA GLY A 164 18.32 -3.15 3.36
C GLY A 164 18.88 -4.34 4.16
N GLY A 165 19.62 -4.08 5.24
CA GLY A 165 20.19 -5.07 6.16
C GLY A 165 19.26 -5.56 7.27
N VAL A 166 17.99 -5.15 7.31
CA VAL A 166 17.04 -5.57 8.34
C VAL A 166 16.40 -6.91 7.99
N TYR A 167 16.53 -7.91 8.88
CA TYR A 167 15.94 -9.24 8.71
C TYR A 167 14.62 -9.43 9.43
N THR A 168 14.40 -8.69 10.51
CA THR A 168 13.27 -8.87 11.40
C THR A 168 12.30 -7.71 11.27
N PRO A 169 10.99 -7.97 11.15
CA PRO A 169 10.00 -6.91 11.04
C PRO A 169 9.90 -6.08 12.33
N PRO A 170 9.49 -4.81 12.23
CA PRO A 170 9.25 -3.98 13.40
C PRO A 170 8.08 -4.54 14.25
N LEU A 171 8.00 -4.10 15.51
CA LEU A 171 6.88 -4.46 16.38
C LEU A 171 5.59 -3.79 15.89
N TYR A 172 4.50 -4.58 15.87
CA TYR A 172 3.16 -4.08 15.56
C TYR A 172 2.57 -3.42 16.80
N ASN A 173 2.24 -2.13 16.71
CA ASN A 173 1.75 -1.34 17.84
C ASN A 173 0.23 -1.15 17.76
N ALA A 174 -0.35 -1.20 16.56
CA ALA A 174 -1.79 -1.13 16.36
C ALA A 174 -2.42 -2.53 16.22
N SER A 175 -3.68 -2.66 16.63
CA SER A 175 -4.44 -3.91 16.52
C SER A 175 -4.58 -4.40 15.08
N VAL A 176 -4.74 -3.47 14.13
CA VAL A 176 -4.81 -3.75 12.70
C VAL A 176 -3.47 -4.25 12.15
N GLU A 177 -2.34 -3.68 12.58
CA GLU A 177 -1.00 -4.15 12.23
C GLU A 177 -0.78 -5.58 12.75
N ALA A 178 -1.16 -5.85 14.00
CA ALA A 178 -1.05 -7.19 14.57
C ALA A 178 -1.87 -8.22 13.77
N LEU A 179 -3.10 -7.89 13.38
CA LEU A 179 -3.92 -8.76 12.54
C LEU A 179 -3.29 -8.98 11.15
N LEU A 180 -2.88 -7.92 10.46
CA LEU A 180 -2.28 -8.04 9.13
C LEU A 180 -0.96 -8.81 9.18
N GLY A 181 -0.13 -8.57 10.20
CA GLY A 181 1.10 -9.33 10.46
C GLY A 181 0.82 -10.80 10.73
N GLU A 182 -0.26 -11.13 11.44
CA GLU A 182 -0.68 -12.51 11.65
C GLU A 182 -1.21 -13.19 10.38
N LEU A 183 -1.92 -12.45 9.53
CA LEU A 183 -2.50 -12.95 8.27
C LEU A 183 -1.41 -13.16 7.22
N PHE A 184 -0.65 -12.12 6.88
CA PHE A 184 0.41 -12.22 5.87
C PHE A 184 1.62 -13.00 6.37
N GLY A 185 1.83 -13.05 7.70
CA GLY A 185 2.81 -13.94 8.33
C GLY A 185 2.52 -15.43 8.14
N MET A 186 1.33 -15.80 7.65
CA MET A 186 1.05 -17.18 7.21
C MET A 186 1.89 -17.58 5.99
N PHE A 187 2.32 -16.63 5.16
CA PHE A 187 3.19 -16.94 4.02
C PHE A 187 4.65 -17.08 4.45
N HIS A 188 5.14 -16.13 5.25
CA HIS A 188 6.52 -16.11 5.75
C HIS A 188 6.63 -15.36 7.08
N ARG A 189 7.52 -15.79 7.97
CA ARG A 189 7.68 -15.24 9.33
C ARG A 189 8.14 -13.77 9.36
N ASN A 190 8.93 -13.35 8.38
CA ASN A 190 9.49 -12.01 8.29
C ASN A 190 8.66 -11.19 7.29
N VAL A 191 7.55 -10.65 7.77
CA VAL A 191 6.62 -9.86 6.96
C VAL A 191 6.65 -8.39 7.40
N PHE A 192 6.81 -7.50 6.44
CA PHE A 192 6.84 -6.05 6.63
C PHE A 192 5.56 -5.46 6.06
N LEU A 193 4.79 -4.76 6.90
CA LEU A 193 3.49 -4.18 6.52
C LEU A 193 3.60 -2.87 5.74
N THR A 194 4.84 -2.38 5.60
CA THR A 194 5.22 -1.22 4.80
C THR A 194 6.41 -1.64 3.96
N THR A 195 6.36 -1.31 2.68
CA THR A 195 7.44 -1.55 1.72
C THR A 195 8.53 -0.49 1.85
N ARG A 196 9.75 -0.85 1.42
CA ARG A 196 10.92 0.06 1.38
C ARG A 196 10.82 1.08 0.26
N ALA A 197 10.18 0.69 -0.83
CA ALA A 197 9.88 1.56 -1.96
C ALA A 197 8.38 1.80 -2.04
N SER A 198 8.00 3.02 -2.47
CA SER A 198 6.60 3.32 -2.77
C SER A 198 6.07 2.42 -3.90
N PRO A 199 4.77 2.10 -3.91
CA PRO A 199 3.73 2.47 -2.93
C PRO A 199 3.82 1.68 -1.62
N THR A 200 3.49 2.30 -0.49
CA THR A 200 3.63 1.71 0.86
C THR A 200 2.34 1.78 1.69
N GLY A 201 2.11 0.76 2.53
CA GLY A 201 0.99 0.68 3.45
C GLY A 201 -0.24 -0.09 2.95
N THR A 202 -1.31 -0.02 3.74
CA THR A 202 -2.58 -0.71 3.51
C THR A 202 -3.73 0.28 3.63
N ALA A 203 -4.56 0.39 2.59
CA ALA A 203 -5.76 1.22 2.59
C ALA A 203 -7.00 0.41 2.25
N ALA A 204 -8.14 0.84 2.76
CA ALA A 204 -9.43 0.19 2.56
C ALA A 204 -10.50 1.21 2.14
N VAL A 205 -11.57 0.71 1.54
CA VAL A 205 -12.74 1.50 1.15
C VAL A 205 -14.00 0.64 1.26
N VAL A 206 -15.10 1.24 1.72
CA VAL A 206 -16.41 0.57 1.70
C VAL A 206 -16.93 0.61 0.27
N ALA A 207 -16.94 -0.54 -0.40
CA ALA A 207 -17.48 -0.67 -1.75
C ALA A 207 -19.01 -0.65 -1.74
N ARG A 208 -19.64 -1.31 -0.75
CA ARG A 208 -21.10 -1.40 -0.61
C ARG A 208 -21.49 -1.50 0.85
N SER A 209 -22.70 -1.07 1.17
CA SER A 209 -23.33 -1.27 2.48
C SER A 209 -24.79 -1.66 2.30
N GLY A 210 -25.31 -2.45 3.22
CA GLY A 210 -26.72 -2.86 3.22
C GLY A 210 -27.04 -3.91 4.25
N ASN A 211 -28.24 -3.82 4.83
CA ASN A 211 -28.75 -4.76 5.83
C ASN A 211 -27.77 -4.98 6.99
N GLY A 212 -27.17 -3.90 7.52
CA GLY A 212 -26.19 -3.96 8.61
C GLY A 212 -24.88 -4.68 8.25
N THR A 213 -24.56 -4.81 6.96
CA THR A 213 -23.34 -5.44 6.44
C THR A 213 -22.56 -4.45 5.58
N LEU A 214 -21.24 -4.51 5.66
CA LEU A 214 -20.30 -3.79 4.80
C LEU A 214 -19.57 -4.75 3.86
N ASP A 215 -19.45 -4.38 2.59
CA ASP A 215 -18.53 -4.96 1.60
C ASP A 215 -17.33 -4.01 1.49
N ILE A 216 -16.22 -4.39 2.11
CA ILE A 216 -15.01 -3.57 2.20
C ILE A 216 -13.97 -4.20 1.27
N VAL A 217 -13.36 -3.40 0.42
CA VAL A 217 -12.17 -3.82 -0.33
C VAL A 217 -10.96 -3.10 0.20
N PHE A 218 -9.80 -3.75 0.13
CA PHE A 218 -8.55 -3.17 0.56
C PHE A 218 -7.41 -3.52 -0.39
N ARG A 219 -6.37 -2.71 -0.35
CA ARG A 219 -5.13 -2.89 -1.09
C ARG A 219 -3.98 -2.77 -0.12
N SER A 220 -3.04 -3.71 -0.18
CA SER A 220 -1.89 -3.77 0.72
C SER A 220 -0.60 -3.89 -0.06
N HIS A 221 0.39 -3.10 0.34
CA HIS A 221 1.78 -3.22 -0.09
C HIS A 221 2.59 -3.81 1.04
N ILE A 222 3.00 -5.07 0.86
CA ILE A 222 3.64 -5.91 1.87
C ILE A 222 4.96 -6.38 1.29
N GLU A 223 5.98 -6.44 2.13
CA GLU A 223 7.31 -6.95 1.78
C GLU A 223 7.66 -8.17 2.64
N PHE A 224 8.44 -9.09 2.09
CA PHE A 224 8.96 -10.25 2.82
C PHE A 224 10.48 -10.27 2.74
N GLN A 225 11.13 -10.43 3.89
CA GLN A 225 12.57 -10.69 3.95
C GLN A 225 12.79 -12.18 4.11
N ILE A 226 13.07 -12.87 3.01
CA ILE A 226 12.99 -14.33 2.96
C ILE A 226 14.31 -15.02 3.29
N SER A 227 15.42 -14.28 3.30
CA SER A 227 16.72 -14.78 3.76
C SER A 227 16.88 -14.63 5.27
N SER A 228 17.89 -15.28 5.83
CA SER A 228 18.25 -15.13 7.25
C SER A 228 19.78 -15.23 7.41
N PRO A 229 20.36 -14.54 8.40
CA PRO A 229 21.81 -14.63 8.63
C PRO A 229 22.26 -16.08 8.80
N PRO A 230 23.41 -16.49 8.23
CA PRO A 230 24.45 -15.63 7.64
C PRO A 230 24.22 -15.21 6.16
N GLN A 231 23.15 -15.69 5.50
CA GLN A 231 22.85 -15.31 4.11
C GLN A 231 22.51 -13.83 4.04
N ARG A 232 22.89 -13.20 2.93
CA ARG A 232 22.60 -11.79 2.66
C ARG A 232 21.07 -11.55 2.49
N PRO A 233 20.58 -10.32 2.70
CA PRO A 233 19.15 -10.02 2.59
C PRO A 233 18.63 -10.27 1.17
N LEU A 234 17.43 -10.84 1.06
CA LEU A 234 16.67 -10.98 -0.18
C LEU A 234 15.23 -10.57 0.10
N TRP A 235 14.85 -9.45 -0.47
CA TRP A 235 13.54 -8.86 -0.38
C TRP A 235 12.65 -9.35 -1.51
N PHE A 236 11.45 -9.75 -1.12
CA PHE A 236 10.41 -10.24 -2.01
C PHE A 236 9.17 -9.36 -1.84
N THR A 237 8.81 -8.65 -2.90
CA THR A 237 7.80 -7.59 -2.86
C THR A 237 6.70 -7.87 -3.87
N PRO A 238 5.56 -8.47 -3.47
CA PRO A 238 4.41 -8.56 -4.34
C PRO A 238 3.94 -7.18 -4.78
N SER A 239 3.52 -7.08 -6.05
CA SER A 239 3.03 -5.84 -6.65
C SER A 239 1.90 -5.19 -5.85
N GLN A 240 1.01 -6.02 -5.29
CA GLN A 240 0.00 -5.67 -4.29
C GLN A 240 -0.71 -6.94 -3.83
N PHE A 241 -1.30 -6.89 -2.63
CA PHE A 241 -2.44 -7.72 -2.29
C PHE A 241 -3.73 -6.95 -2.54
N ARG A 242 -4.66 -7.55 -3.28
CA ARG A 242 -6.06 -7.14 -3.32
C ARG A 242 -6.83 -7.96 -2.31
N GLY A 243 -7.66 -7.31 -1.51
CA GLY A 243 -8.46 -8.00 -0.53
C GLY A 243 -9.88 -7.50 -0.45
N ARG A 244 -10.73 -8.35 0.13
CA ARG A 244 -12.15 -8.11 0.32
C ARG A 244 -12.61 -8.72 1.63
N VAL A 245 -13.35 -7.94 2.39
CA VAL A 245 -13.92 -8.30 3.69
C VAL A 245 -15.40 -7.98 3.65
N VAL A 246 -16.24 -8.99 3.90
CA VAL A 246 -17.68 -8.78 4.11
C VAL A 246 -17.97 -9.02 5.58
N ILE A 247 -18.33 -7.98 6.31
CA ILE A 247 -18.47 -8.00 7.77
C ILE A 247 -19.72 -7.24 8.21
N SER A 248 -20.34 -7.64 9.31
CA SER A 248 -21.41 -6.83 9.93
C SER A 248 -20.88 -5.46 10.37
N GLU A 249 -21.71 -4.43 10.32
CA GLU A 249 -21.36 -3.05 10.72
C GLU A 249 -20.90 -2.94 12.17
N ASP A 250 -21.37 -3.85 13.03
CA ASP A 250 -20.97 -3.98 14.44
C ASP A 250 -19.76 -4.90 14.67
N GLY A 251 -19.19 -5.47 13.59
CA GLY A 251 -18.07 -6.42 13.66
C GLY A 251 -18.43 -7.80 14.21
N SER A 252 -19.70 -8.09 14.47
CA SER A 252 -20.14 -9.32 15.16
C SER A 252 -20.09 -10.58 14.29
N THR A 253 -20.00 -10.44 12.96
CA THR A 253 -19.99 -11.56 12.01
C THR A 253 -19.10 -11.24 10.81
N LEU A 254 -18.17 -12.16 10.50
CA LEU A 254 -17.38 -12.15 9.27
C LEU A 254 -18.01 -13.12 8.28
N HIS A 255 -18.52 -12.60 7.17
CA HIS A 255 -19.18 -13.38 6.13
C HIS A 255 -18.23 -13.83 5.03
N TYR A 256 -17.18 -13.06 4.77
CA TYR A 256 -16.22 -13.34 3.70
C TYR A 256 -14.91 -12.63 4.01
N PHE A 257 -13.80 -13.31 3.72
CA PHE A 257 -12.47 -12.71 3.71
C PHE A 257 -11.65 -13.34 2.60
N GLU A 258 -10.98 -12.51 1.82
CA GLU A 258 -9.98 -12.91 0.85
C GLU A 258 -8.89 -11.85 0.75
N ALA A 259 -7.65 -12.26 0.55
CA ALA A 259 -6.54 -11.40 0.16
C ALA A 259 -5.63 -12.16 -0.81
N TYR A 260 -5.31 -11.62 -1.98
CA TYR A 260 -4.51 -12.33 -2.97
C TYR A 260 -3.63 -11.40 -3.80
N VAL A 261 -2.52 -11.93 -4.32
CA VAL A 261 -1.70 -11.27 -5.33
C VAL A 261 -2.33 -11.47 -6.71
N PRO A 262 -2.71 -10.42 -7.44
CA PRO A 262 -3.25 -10.58 -8.79
C PRO A 262 -2.25 -11.24 -9.74
N ALA A 263 -2.72 -12.27 -10.47
CA ALA A 263 -1.91 -13.05 -11.41
C ALA A 263 -2.34 -12.84 -12.89
N ASP A 264 -3.15 -11.81 -13.16
CA ASP A 264 -3.56 -11.39 -14.49
C ASP A 264 -2.38 -10.87 -15.32
N ARG A 265 -1.33 -10.37 -14.65
CA ARG A 265 -0.10 -9.88 -15.28
C ARG A 265 0.97 -10.97 -15.32
N GLN A 266 1.89 -10.84 -16.28
CA GLN A 266 3.02 -11.76 -16.43
C GLN A 266 4.09 -11.59 -15.35
N LEU A 267 4.16 -10.43 -14.72
CA LEU A 267 5.11 -10.08 -13.69
C LEU A 267 4.35 -9.40 -12.56
N ASN A 268 4.51 -9.89 -11.33
CA ASN A 268 3.73 -9.44 -10.17
C ASN A 268 4.50 -9.48 -8.85
N VAL A 269 5.81 -9.76 -8.88
CA VAL A 269 6.72 -9.72 -7.73
C VAL A 269 8.02 -9.04 -8.14
N ASP A 270 8.45 -8.07 -7.36
CA ASP A 270 9.76 -7.43 -7.43
C ASP A 270 10.72 -8.09 -6.43
N LEU A 271 11.97 -8.27 -6.84
CA LEU A 271 13.03 -8.90 -6.05
C LEU A 271 14.21 -7.95 -5.94
N GLU A 272 14.75 -7.82 -4.73
CA GLU A 272 15.96 -7.04 -4.48
C GLU A 272 16.86 -7.77 -3.49
N TRP A 273 18.15 -7.91 -3.81
CA TRP A 273 19.07 -8.67 -2.97
C TRP A 273 20.49 -8.14 -3.03
N LEU A 274 21.23 -8.32 -1.94
CA LEU A 274 22.66 -7.95 -1.95
C LEU A 274 23.48 -9.06 -2.60
N ALA A 275 24.19 -8.72 -3.68
CA ALA A 275 25.16 -9.57 -4.34
C ALA A 275 26.60 -9.22 -3.90
N GLN A 276 27.49 -10.21 -4.00
CA GLN A 276 28.91 -10.02 -3.72
C GLN A 276 29.65 -9.66 -5.01
N GLN A 277 30.39 -8.54 -5.00
CA GLN A 277 31.35 -8.25 -6.06
C GLN A 277 32.75 -8.71 -5.63
N HIS A 278 33.37 -9.58 -6.42
CA HIS A 278 34.76 -9.98 -6.23
C HIS A 278 35.70 -8.82 -6.60
N LYS A 279 36.20 -8.10 -5.59
CA LYS A 279 37.62 -7.68 -5.40
C LYS A 279 37.80 -6.55 -4.38
N ASP A 280 36.77 -5.75 -4.08
CA ASP A 280 36.93 -4.51 -3.28
C ASP A 280 35.99 -4.35 -2.08
N ASN A 281 35.38 -5.44 -1.55
CA ASN A 281 34.44 -5.38 -0.41
C ASN A 281 33.21 -4.46 -0.63
N THR A 282 32.91 -4.08 -1.88
CA THR A 282 31.72 -3.29 -2.23
C THR A 282 30.51 -4.22 -2.42
N HIS A 283 29.45 -3.97 -1.66
CA HIS A 283 28.16 -4.63 -1.86
C HIS A 283 27.42 -3.98 -3.03
N THR A 284 26.85 -4.79 -3.92
CA THR A 284 25.99 -4.31 -5.00
C THR A 284 24.58 -4.83 -4.78
N THR A 285 23.59 -3.95 -4.91
CA THR A 285 22.19 -4.33 -4.86
C THR A 285 21.76 -4.78 -6.25
N GLU A 286 21.26 -6.00 -6.33
CA GLU A 286 20.73 -6.60 -7.54
C GLU A 286 19.21 -6.60 -7.50
N VAL A 287 18.59 -6.43 -8.66
CA VAL A 287 17.13 -6.45 -8.82
C VAL A 287 16.70 -7.40 -9.93
N ASP A 288 15.52 -7.99 -9.79
CA ASP A 288 14.82 -8.72 -10.84
C ASP A 288 13.31 -8.67 -10.58
N ILE A 289 12.52 -9.07 -11.57
CA ILE A 289 11.07 -9.10 -11.47
C ILE A 289 10.59 -10.45 -11.97
N GLY A 290 9.64 -11.06 -11.25
CA GLY A 290 9.11 -12.37 -11.59
C GLY A 290 7.62 -12.50 -11.37
N ARG A 291 7.17 -13.74 -11.49
CA ARG A 291 5.77 -14.14 -11.47
C ARG A 291 5.52 -15.16 -10.36
N VAL A 292 4.52 -14.88 -9.54
CA VAL A 292 3.85 -15.87 -8.69
C VAL A 292 2.47 -16.14 -9.27
N ALA A 293 2.19 -17.41 -9.55
CA ALA A 293 0.89 -17.81 -10.08
C ALA A 293 -0.22 -17.74 -9.02
N GLU A 294 0.12 -18.01 -7.76
CA GLU A 294 -0.86 -18.08 -6.68
C GLU A 294 -0.24 -17.71 -5.34
N MET A 295 -0.86 -16.74 -4.67
CA MET A 295 -0.56 -16.33 -3.30
C MET A 295 -1.82 -15.71 -2.72
N CYS A 296 -2.58 -16.47 -1.92
CA CYS A 296 -3.87 -16.04 -1.41
C CYS A 296 -4.15 -16.51 0.03
N LEU A 297 -4.95 -15.71 0.72
CA LEU A 297 -5.57 -16.01 2.01
C LEU A 297 -7.08 -16.02 1.81
N SER A 298 -7.78 -16.98 2.38
CA SER A 298 -9.24 -17.09 2.27
C SER A 298 -9.89 -17.58 3.56
N LEU A 299 -11.11 -17.11 3.82
CA LEU A 299 -11.95 -17.64 4.90
C LEU A 299 -12.36 -19.07 4.59
N ASP A 300 -12.08 -19.99 5.51
CA ASP A 300 -12.52 -21.37 5.42
C ASP A 300 -14.01 -21.47 5.79
N THR A 301 -14.88 -21.33 4.80
CA THR A 301 -16.31 -21.55 5.00
C THR A 301 -16.71 -22.95 4.55
N ALA A 302 -17.23 -23.77 5.48
CA ALA A 302 -17.82 -25.08 5.18
C ALA A 302 -19.02 -25.00 4.20
N HIS A 303 -19.55 -23.81 3.97
CA HIS A 303 -20.64 -23.52 3.03
C HIS A 303 -20.23 -22.38 2.11
N GLY A 304 -19.45 -22.71 1.08
CA GLY A 304 -19.09 -21.79 0.01
C GLY A 304 -20.34 -21.32 -0.75
N CYS A 305 -20.99 -20.25 -0.28
CA CYS A 305 -21.85 -19.42 -1.11
C CYS A 305 -22.13 -18.10 -0.39
N LEU A 306 -21.64 -16.99 -0.95
CA LEU A 306 -22.24 -15.69 -0.67
C LEU A 306 -23.69 -15.74 -1.15
N SER A 307 -24.66 -15.85 -0.24
CA SER A 307 -26.03 -15.53 -0.60
C SER A 307 -26.05 -14.10 -1.15
N ARG A 308 -26.71 -13.89 -2.29
CA ARG A 308 -26.80 -12.58 -2.96
C ARG A 308 -27.48 -11.60 -1.99
N LYS A 309 -26.70 -10.91 -1.16
CA LYS A 309 -27.19 -9.85 -0.26
C LYS A 309 -27.67 -8.68 -1.12
N GLN A 310 -28.86 -8.18 -0.82
CA GLN A 310 -29.34 -6.91 -1.36
C GLN A 310 -28.59 -5.79 -0.66
N TRP A 311 -27.88 -4.98 -1.44
CA TRP A 311 -27.13 -3.81 -0.95
C TRP A 311 -28.02 -2.58 -1.01
N THR A 312 -27.95 -1.71 0.00
CA THR A 312 -28.71 -0.44 0.03
C THR A 312 -27.94 0.68 -0.67
N SER A 313 -26.60 0.60 -0.71
CA SER A 313 -25.75 1.45 -1.54
C SER A 313 -25.09 0.62 -2.65
N GLU A 314 -25.23 1.09 -3.89
CA GLU A 314 -24.69 0.41 -5.08
C GLU A 314 -23.39 1.06 -5.56
N GLY A 315 -22.30 0.87 -4.80
CA GLY A 315 -20.96 1.07 -5.33
C GLY A 315 -20.49 -0.16 -6.12
N SER A 316 -19.68 0.03 -7.16
CA SER A 316 -19.03 -1.08 -7.85
C SER A 316 -17.69 -1.42 -7.18
N THR A 317 -17.39 -2.71 -7.04
CA THR A 317 -16.08 -3.19 -6.56
C THR A 317 -14.93 -2.61 -7.41
N ALA A 318 -15.16 -2.44 -8.72
CA ALA A 318 -14.19 -1.84 -9.64
C ALA A 318 -13.92 -0.36 -9.32
N GLU A 319 -14.95 0.42 -9.03
CA GLU A 319 -14.81 1.82 -8.63
C GLU A 319 -14.11 1.97 -7.27
N ALA A 320 -14.42 1.08 -6.33
CA ALA A 320 -13.76 1.04 -5.04
C ALA A 320 -12.24 0.77 -5.19
N PHE A 321 -11.85 -0.22 -6.00
CA PHE A 321 -10.43 -0.43 -6.33
C PHE A 321 -9.81 0.74 -7.09
N ARG A 322 -10.55 1.42 -7.98
CA ARG A 322 -10.06 2.63 -8.64
C ARG A 322 -9.74 3.74 -7.62
N LYS A 323 -10.58 3.93 -6.60
CA LYS A 323 -10.30 4.91 -5.53
C LYS A 323 -9.08 4.54 -4.70
N LEU A 324 -8.88 3.25 -4.41
CA LEU A 324 -7.65 2.77 -3.77
C LEU A 324 -6.44 3.03 -4.67
N ASP A 325 -6.56 2.72 -5.97
CA ASP A 325 -5.50 2.99 -6.94
C ASP A 325 -5.17 4.49 -6.98
N GLU A 326 -6.15 5.39 -7.01
CA GLU A 326 -5.95 6.85 -6.94
C GLU A 326 -5.35 7.34 -5.61
N MET A 327 -5.58 6.62 -4.51
CA MET A 327 -5.00 6.94 -3.20
C MET A 327 -3.51 6.59 -3.15
N PHE A 328 -3.15 5.39 -3.61
CA PHE A 328 -1.74 4.97 -3.70
C PHE A 328 -0.99 5.65 -4.83
N PHE A 329 -1.70 6.01 -5.90
CA PHE A 329 -1.17 6.59 -7.12
C PHE A 329 -1.98 7.86 -7.48
N PRO A 330 -1.75 9.02 -6.84
CA PRO A 330 -2.49 10.25 -7.10
C PRO A 330 -2.47 10.71 -8.56
N PHE A 331 -1.48 10.27 -9.34
CA PHE A 331 -1.42 10.50 -10.78
C PHE A 331 -2.60 9.86 -11.53
N LEU A 332 -3.22 8.79 -11.03
CA LEU A 332 -4.39 8.15 -11.66
C LEU A 332 -5.65 9.02 -11.63
N LYS A 333 -5.66 10.09 -10.82
CA LYS A 333 -6.68 11.15 -10.89
C LYS A 333 -6.61 11.93 -12.21
N VAL A 334 -5.57 11.71 -13.02
CA VAL A 334 -5.40 12.25 -14.36
C VAL A 334 -5.72 11.16 -15.40
N PRO A 335 -6.56 11.43 -16.42
CA PRO A 335 -6.92 10.45 -17.43
C PRO A 335 -5.75 10.15 -18.38
N TYR A 336 -5.53 8.86 -18.65
CA TYR A 336 -4.49 8.33 -19.54
C TYR A 336 -5.04 7.90 -20.89
N TYR A 337 -4.29 8.19 -21.95
CA TYR A 337 -4.58 7.75 -23.32
C TYR A 337 -3.48 6.80 -23.79
N ASN A 338 -3.85 5.78 -24.58
CA ASN A 338 -2.86 4.98 -25.32
C ASN A 338 -2.26 5.83 -26.45
N LEU A 339 -1.18 5.35 -27.09
CA LEU A 339 -0.47 6.16 -28.09
C LEU A 339 -1.39 6.61 -29.23
N SER A 340 -2.22 5.72 -29.78
CA SER A 340 -3.17 6.06 -30.83
C SER A 340 -4.19 7.13 -30.42
N ALA A 341 -4.76 7.03 -29.20
CA ALA A 341 -5.66 8.06 -28.68
C ALA A 341 -4.92 9.35 -28.32
N THR A 342 -3.63 9.28 -28.02
CA THR A 342 -2.76 10.43 -27.79
C THR A 342 -2.54 11.21 -29.08
N VAL A 343 -2.33 10.55 -30.22
CA VAL A 343 -2.23 11.21 -31.54
C VAL A 343 -3.48 12.02 -31.86
N VAL A 344 -4.66 11.40 -31.69
CA VAL A 344 -5.97 12.05 -31.92
C VAL A 344 -6.21 13.20 -30.93
N LYS A 345 -5.68 13.08 -29.71
CA LYS A 345 -5.89 14.07 -28.65
C LYS A 345 -4.82 15.17 -28.65
N ALA A 346 -3.65 14.94 -29.24
CA ALA A 346 -2.65 15.96 -29.50
C ALA A 346 -3.18 17.06 -30.42
N THR A 347 -4.17 16.75 -31.26
CA THR A 347 -4.94 17.71 -32.05
C THR A 347 -6.02 18.46 -31.25
N SER A 348 -6.28 18.11 -29.98
CA SER A 348 -7.37 18.67 -29.16
C SER A 348 -7.18 18.63 -27.62
N SER A 349 -5.96 18.92 -27.13
CA SER A 349 -5.57 19.22 -25.72
C SER A 349 -4.95 18.10 -24.84
N ALA A 350 -3.95 18.56 -24.08
CA ALA A 350 -3.06 17.96 -23.07
C ALA A 350 -3.66 17.04 -21.97
N ARG A 351 -2.87 16.04 -21.48
CA ARG A 351 -2.72 15.50 -20.07
C ARG A 351 -1.99 14.15 -19.88
N THR A 352 -1.39 13.95 -18.68
CA THR A 352 -0.03 13.38 -18.40
C THR A 352 0.16 12.38 -17.20
N LEU A 353 1.39 11.83 -17.06
CA LEU A 353 1.95 10.57 -16.45
C LEU A 353 2.35 10.46 -14.92
N ARG A 354 2.94 9.31 -14.46
CA ARG A 354 2.99 8.62 -13.09
C ARG A 354 3.94 9.09 -11.95
N GLN A 355 3.67 8.70 -10.69
CA GLN A 355 4.27 9.10 -9.37
C GLN A 355 5.80 9.16 -9.22
N GLY A 356 6.21 10.07 -8.34
CA GLY A 356 7.53 10.65 -8.18
C GLY A 356 7.34 12.18 -8.26
N PRO A 357 8.10 12.90 -9.11
CA PRO A 357 7.85 14.32 -9.40
C PRO A 357 6.38 14.65 -9.72
N LEU A 358 5.69 13.68 -10.29
CA LEU A 358 4.33 13.79 -10.80
C LEU A 358 3.26 13.83 -9.69
N ALA A 359 3.63 13.56 -8.44
CA ALA A 359 2.80 13.87 -7.27
C ALA A 359 2.82 15.37 -6.93
N SER A 360 3.88 16.09 -7.29
CA SER A 360 4.05 17.51 -6.99
C SER A 360 2.94 18.35 -7.61
N PRO A 361 2.20 19.17 -6.83
CA PRO A 361 1.14 20.02 -7.35
C PRO A 361 1.61 20.97 -8.47
N THR A 362 2.85 21.46 -8.37
CA THR A 362 3.47 22.36 -9.35
C THR A 362 3.68 21.67 -10.69
N ILE A 363 4.20 20.43 -10.66
CA ILE A 363 4.42 19.62 -11.87
C ILE A 363 3.09 19.22 -12.49
N GLN A 364 2.13 18.78 -11.68
CA GLN A 364 0.79 18.48 -12.18
C GLN A 364 0.13 19.68 -12.87
N LYS A 365 0.32 20.90 -12.35
CA LYS A 365 -0.19 22.12 -12.98
C LYS A 365 0.45 22.35 -14.35
N LEU A 366 1.77 22.21 -14.46
CA LEU A 366 2.51 22.40 -15.71
C LEU A 366 2.08 21.39 -16.78
N LEU A 367 1.97 20.12 -16.40
CA LEU A 367 1.57 19.04 -17.29
C LEU A 367 0.14 19.17 -17.79
N ARG A 368 -0.79 19.57 -16.91
CA ARG A 368 -2.19 19.84 -17.31
C ARG A 368 -2.31 21.01 -18.28
N ALA A 369 -1.40 21.97 -18.22
CA ALA A 369 -1.44 23.19 -19.03
C ALA A 369 -0.79 22.99 -20.41
N HIS A 370 0.32 22.23 -20.52
CA HIS A 370 1.16 22.24 -21.72
C HIS A 370 1.38 20.88 -22.40
N PHE A 371 1.05 19.73 -21.79
CA PHE A 371 1.54 18.42 -22.27
C PHE A 371 0.46 17.36 -22.47
N VAL A 372 0.58 16.54 -23.52
CA VAL A 372 -0.19 15.28 -23.66
C VAL A 372 0.66 14.07 -23.24
N SER A 373 0.17 13.34 -22.25
CA SER A 373 0.63 12.07 -21.68
C SER A 373 0.27 10.82 -22.44
N SER A 374 1.28 10.07 -22.86
CA SER A 374 1.14 8.66 -23.20
C SER A 374 2.17 7.85 -22.42
N TRP A 375 1.83 6.60 -22.08
CA TRP A 375 2.78 5.59 -21.65
C TRP A 375 2.67 4.39 -22.58
N SER A 376 3.78 3.77 -22.92
CA SER A 376 3.80 2.56 -23.75
C SER A 376 4.97 1.69 -23.36
N LEU A 377 4.76 0.38 -23.39
CA LEU A 377 5.85 -0.59 -23.28
C LEU A 377 6.64 -0.61 -24.58
N THR A 378 7.94 -0.87 -24.51
CA THR A 378 8.80 -1.01 -25.70
C THR A 378 8.28 -2.08 -26.66
N ALA A 379 7.66 -3.15 -26.14
CA ALA A 379 6.99 -4.17 -26.95
C ALA A 379 5.82 -3.60 -27.77
N GLN A 380 4.95 -2.78 -27.14
CA GLN A 380 3.82 -2.14 -27.81
C GLN A 380 4.30 -1.13 -28.86
N LEU A 381 5.37 -0.37 -28.58
CA LEU A 381 5.95 0.54 -29.57
C LEU A 381 6.46 -0.22 -30.80
N LYS A 382 7.11 -1.37 -30.60
CA LYS A 382 7.56 -2.23 -31.71
C LYS A 382 6.39 -2.79 -32.51
N GLU A 383 5.28 -3.16 -31.85
CA GLU A 383 4.05 -3.57 -32.51
C GLU A 383 3.44 -2.43 -33.35
N TYR A 384 3.39 -1.20 -32.82
CA TYR A 384 2.91 -0.05 -33.59
C TYR A 384 3.74 0.20 -34.86
N VAL A 385 5.06 0.08 -34.77
CA VAL A 385 5.95 0.23 -35.95
C VAL A 385 5.80 -0.93 -36.94
N ALA A 386 5.45 -2.13 -36.47
CA ALA A 386 5.32 -3.33 -37.29
C ALA A 386 3.89 -3.57 -37.83
N SER A 387 2.89 -2.78 -37.43
CA SER A 387 1.47 -2.99 -37.74
C SER A 387 0.92 -1.95 -38.73
N GLU A 388 -0.33 -2.14 -39.17
CA GLU A 388 -1.10 -1.17 -39.97
C GLU A 388 -1.67 -0.01 -39.12
N ALA A 389 -0.92 0.46 -38.11
CA ALA A 389 -1.29 1.68 -37.40
C ALA A 389 -1.23 2.90 -38.34
N ASP A 390 -1.93 3.98 -38.00
CA ASP A 390 -1.87 5.21 -38.80
C ASP A 390 -0.45 5.78 -38.83
N GLU A 391 -0.13 6.49 -39.92
CA GLU A 391 1.24 6.99 -40.19
C GLU A 391 1.80 7.86 -39.05
N ALA A 392 0.95 8.65 -38.39
CA ALA A 392 1.37 9.50 -37.28
C ALA A 392 1.72 8.68 -36.03
N THR A 393 0.90 7.67 -35.69
CA THR A 393 1.22 6.71 -34.61
C THR A 393 2.53 5.96 -34.89
N VAL A 394 2.75 5.51 -36.12
CA VAL A 394 4.00 4.83 -36.52
C VAL A 394 5.21 5.75 -36.34
N LYS A 395 5.12 7.00 -36.79
CA LYS A 395 6.20 8.00 -36.65
C LYS A 395 6.53 8.30 -35.19
N MET A 396 5.52 8.53 -34.34
CA MET A 396 5.74 8.77 -32.90
C MET A 396 6.30 7.54 -32.20
N ALA A 397 5.84 6.33 -32.53
CA ALA A 397 6.36 5.11 -31.95
C ALA A 397 7.84 4.88 -32.32
N ALA A 398 8.21 5.14 -33.57
CA ALA A 398 9.60 5.07 -34.02
C ALA A 398 10.50 6.10 -33.33
N ALA A 399 10.04 7.34 -33.18
CA ALA A 399 10.77 8.38 -32.46
C ALA A 399 11.03 7.99 -30.99
N CYS A 400 10.01 7.48 -30.29
CA CYS A 400 10.17 6.96 -28.92
C CYS A 400 11.18 5.82 -28.81
N LEU A 401 11.18 4.88 -29.78
CA LEU A 401 12.11 3.75 -29.79
C LEU A 401 13.55 4.17 -30.03
N ASN A 402 13.78 5.18 -30.87
CA ASN A 402 15.11 5.69 -31.18
C ASN A 402 15.76 6.39 -29.97
N GLU A 403 14.96 7.03 -29.12
CA GLU A 403 15.41 7.70 -27.90
C GLU A 403 15.55 6.77 -26.70
N TYR A 404 15.01 5.55 -26.77
CA TYR A 404 14.86 4.69 -25.61
C TYR A 404 16.20 4.27 -25.00
N LYS A 405 16.38 4.60 -23.72
CA LYS A 405 17.40 4.03 -22.84
C LYS A 405 16.71 3.25 -21.71
N PHE A 406 17.27 2.08 -21.39
CA PHE A 406 16.77 1.22 -20.31
C PHE A 406 17.04 1.85 -18.93
N PRO A 407 16.16 1.67 -17.91
CA PRO A 407 14.90 0.91 -17.93
C PRO A 407 13.68 1.71 -18.34
N VAL A 408 13.71 3.04 -18.18
CA VAL A 408 12.59 3.93 -18.47
C VAL A 408 13.12 5.22 -19.09
N GLN A 409 12.53 5.58 -20.22
CA GLN A 409 12.84 6.81 -20.94
C GLN A 409 11.60 7.71 -21.00
N ILE A 410 11.78 8.99 -20.67
CA ILE A 410 10.80 10.05 -20.87
C ILE A 410 11.17 10.77 -22.17
N VAL A 411 10.21 10.97 -23.06
CA VAL A 411 10.43 11.64 -24.35
C VAL A 411 9.37 12.72 -24.51
N CYS A 412 9.80 13.95 -24.81
CA CYS A 412 8.92 15.04 -25.18
C CYS A 412 8.89 15.18 -26.71
N LEU A 413 7.70 15.06 -27.27
CA LEU A 413 7.47 15.08 -28.71
C LEU A 413 6.50 16.21 -29.08
N LEU A 414 6.73 16.81 -30.24
CA LEU A 414 5.73 17.61 -30.94
C LEU A 414 4.71 16.69 -31.65
N PRO A 415 3.53 17.22 -32.06
CA PRO A 415 2.49 16.42 -32.72
C PRO A 415 2.93 15.75 -34.04
N ASP A 416 3.99 16.25 -34.67
CA ASP A 416 4.58 15.71 -35.90
C ASP A 416 5.66 14.64 -35.65
N ALA A 417 5.82 14.21 -34.39
CA ALA A 417 6.83 13.28 -33.89
C ALA A 417 8.27 13.85 -33.79
N THR A 418 8.46 15.17 -33.91
CA THR A 418 9.75 15.81 -33.62
C THR A 418 10.09 15.69 -32.14
N VAL A 419 11.26 15.14 -31.81
CA VAL A 419 11.76 15.03 -30.43
C VAL A 419 12.31 16.38 -29.98
N VAL A 420 11.70 16.95 -28.94
CA VAL A 420 12.11 18.22 -28.32
C VAL A 420 13.21 17.98 -27.29
N ASP A 421 13.02 16.96 -26.47
CA ASP A 421 13.98 16.55 -25.44
C ASP A 421 13.64 15.16 -24.91
N SER A 422 14.60 14.53 -24.24
CA SER A 422 14.41 13.21 -23.63
C SER A 422 15.21 13.10 -22.32
N LEU A 423 14.66 12.37 -21.35
CA LEU A 423 15.26 12.17 -20.02
C LEU A 423 15.15 10.71 -19.59
N CYS A 424 16.28 10.06 -19.33
CA CYS A 424 16.31 8.71 -18.79
C CYS A 424 16.01 8.77 -17.28
N ALA A 425 15.27 7.78 -16.77
CA ALA A 425 14.96 7.70 -15.34
C ALA A 425 16.22 7.58 -14.48
N ASN A 426 17.25 6.87 -14.94
CA ASN A 426 18.51 6.77 -14.19
C ASN A 426 19.21 8.13 -14.06
N ASP A 427 19.18 8.95 -15.12
CA ASP A 427 19.78 10.29 -15.11
C ASP A 427 19.01 11.23 -14.17
N LEU A 428 17.67 11.08 -14.11
CA LEU A 428 16.82 11.84 -13.19
C LEU A 428 17.02 11.42 -11.72
N LEU A 429 17.23 10.14 -11.46
CA LEU A 429 17.46 9.61 -10.12
C LEU A 429 18.91 9.84 -9.64
N ALA A 430 19.84 10.14 -10.54
CA ALA A 430 21.22 10.49 -10.21
C ALA A 430 21.40 11.96 -9.78
N VAL A 431 20.31 12.71 -9.61
CA VAL A 431 20.37 14.07 -9.04
C VAL A 431 20.71 13.91 -7.55
N ASP A 432 21.99 14.09 -7.22
CA ASP A 432 22.53 14.03 -5.86
C ASP A 432 21.78 14.97 -4.90
N ASP A 433 21.94 14.75 -3.58
CA ASP A 433 21.42 15.61 -2.51
C ASP A 433 21.84 17.07 -2.73
N VAL A 434 20.92 17.84 -3.30
CA VAL A 434 21.07 19.28 -3.49
C VAL A 434 20.77 19.93 -2.15
N ASP A 435 21.64 20.83 -1.69
CA ASP A 435 21.41 21.62 -0.48
C ASP A 435 19.99 22.22 -0.49
N GLU A 436 19.25 22.13 0.63
CA GLU A 436 17.86 22.61 0.73
C GLU A 436 17.71 24.07 0.26
N THR A 437 18.76 24.89 0.42
CA THR A 437 18.80 26.29 -0.02
C THR A 437 18.71 26.49 -1.54
N GLN A 438 18.98 25.44 -2.32
CA GLN A 438 18.96 25.45 -3.78
C GLN A 438 17.68 24.86 -4.37
N LEU A 439 16.77 24.32 -3.55
CA LEU A 439 15.60 23.59 -4.03
C LEU A 439 14.49 24.47 -4.63
N GLU A 440 14.68 25.76 -4.90
CA GLU A 440 13.74 26.67 -5.59
C GLU A 440 12.25 26.58 -5.15
N GLY A 441 11.97 26.21 -3.89
CA GLY A 441 10.61 26.02 -3.37
C GLY A 441 10.00 24.62 -3.61
N PHE A 442 10.80 23.66 -4.05
CA PHE A 442 10.52 22.23 -4.06
C PHE A 442 11.05 21.58 -2.76
N ASN A 443 10.47 20.44 -2.39
CA ASN A 443 10.90 19.66 -1.23
C ASN A 443 11.76 18.45 -1.62
N ASP A 444 11.93 18.22 -2.92
CA ASP A 444 12.63 17.07 -3.47
C ASP A 444 13.45 17.54 -4.70
N PRO A 445 14.77 17.30 -4.75
CA PRO A 445 15.60 17.65 -5.89
C PRO A 445 15.18 16.94 -7.19
N ILE A 446 14.61 15.73 -7.10
CA ILE A 446 14.05 15.02 -8.24
C ILE A 446 12.80 15.74 -8.78
N GLU A 447 11.96 16.29 -7.89
CA GLU A 447 10.85 17.17 -8.29
C GLU A 447 11.37 18.38 -9.07
N MET A 448 12.34 19.09 -8.51
CA MET A 448 12.92 20.28 -9.13
C MET A 448 13.51 19.98 -10.51
N ALA A 449 14.35 18.94 -10.61
CA ALA A 449 15.01 18.55 -11.85
C ALA A 449 13.99 18.19 -12.94
N TYR A 450 12.96 17.43 -12.58
CA TYR A 450 11.91 17.08 -13.53
C TYR A 450 11.08 18.31 -13.96
N HIS A 451 10.80 19.22 -13.03
CA HIS A 451 10.12 20.48 -13.36
C HIS A 451 10.96 21.35 -14.31
N HIS A 452 12.28 21.44 -14.12
CA HIS A 452 13.19 22.14 -15.04
C HIS A 452 13.20 21.49 -16.41
N PHE A 453 13.28 20.16 -16.48
CA PHE A 453 13.16 19.42 -17.75
C PHE A 453 11.86 19.79 -18.49
N LEU A 454 10.71 19.74 -17.82
CA LEU A 454 9.44 20.10 -18.44
C LEU A 454 9.40 21.57 -18.89
N LYS A 455 9.91 22.51 -18.09
CA LYS A 455 10.00 23.92 -18.50
C LYS A 455 10.88 24.11 -19.73
N SER A 456 12.02 23.41 -19.78
CA SER A 456 12.91 23.39 -20.94
C SER A 456 12.18 22.88 -22.18
N CYS A 457 11.45 21.78 -22.07
CA CYS A 457 10.62 21.25 -23.16
C CYS A 457 9.60 22.27 -23.66
N VAL A 458 8.89 22.98 -22.78
CA VAL A 458 7.93 24.02 -23.18
C VAL A 458 8.64 25.17 -23.91
N ALA A 459 9.78 25.63 -23.39
CA ALA A 459 10.54 26.71 -24.00
C ALA A 459 11.07 26.32 -25.39
N LYS A 460 11.64 25.12 -25.53
CA LYS A 460 12.13 24.57 -26.79
C LYS A 460 11.00 24.39 -27.80
N ALA A 461 9.87 23.82 -27.37
CA ALA A 461 8.69 23.67 -28.22
C ALA A 461 8.17 25.03 -28.75
N HIS A 462 8.18 26.08 -27.93
CA HIS A 462 7.84 27.44 -28.37
C HIS A 462 8.87 28.05 -29.34
N SER A 463 10.13 27.65 -29.27
CA SER A 463 11.18 28.12 -30.19
C SER A 463 11.19 27.38 -31.53
N GLU A 464 10.82 26.09 -31.53
CA GLU A 464 10.76 25.24 -32.72
C GLU A 464 9.42 25.36 -33.45
N HIS A 465 8.34 25.58 -32.70
CA HIS A 465 7.00 25.82 -33.20
C HIS A 465 6.51 27.20 -32.76
N ASP A 466 6.42 28.12 -33.71
CA ASP A 466 5.86 29.46 -33.49
C ASP A 466 4.33 29.33 -33.35
N PHE A 467 3.85 28.85 -32.20
CA PHE A 467 2.42 28.63 -31.89
C PHE A 467 1.58 29.93 -31.98
N ASN A 468 2.20 31.09 -32.18
CA ASN A 468 1.57 32.41 -32.26
C ASN A 468 1.21 32.89 -33.68
N ASN A 469 1.47 32.14 -34.75
CA ASN A 469 1.05 32.52 -36.11
C ASN A 469 -0.37 32.07 -36.50
N GLY A 470 -1.24 31.79 -35.52
CA GLY A 470 -2.65 31.43 -35.70
C GLY A 470 -3.64 32.54 -35.38
N LYS A 471 -3.39 33.79 -35.82
CA LYS A 471 -4.42 34.83 -35.91
C LYS A 471 -4.42 35.43 -37.33
N ALA A 472 -5.60 35.38 -37.95
CA ALA A 472 -5.95 35.68 -39.35
C ALA A 472 -5.56 34.54 -40.32
N ASP A 473 -6.46 33.84 -41.01
CA ASP A 473 -7.80 34.20 -41.53
C ASP A 473 -8.92 33.18 -41.20
#